data_AF-A0AA91YX87-F1
#
_entry.id   AF-A0AA91YX87-F1
#
_cell.length_a   1.000
_cell.length_b   1.000
_cell.length_c   1.000
_cell.angle_alpha   90.00
_cell.angle_beta   90.00
_cell.angle_gamma   90.00
#
_symmetry.space_group_name_H-M   'P 1'
#
loop_
_entity.id
_entity.type
_entity.pdbx_description
1 polymer ?
#
loop_
_entity_poly.entity_id
_entity_poly.type
_entity_poly.pdbx_seq_one_letter_code
_entity_poly.pdbx_strand_id
1 'polypeptide(L)' 'MRDYTEIWQLQDTIITAVNACGQVVWDLHETSDGFHLELTEHLDETEISNLCCQLPLSADYEGEGKNGSVLRLNI' A
#
# COMPACT_ATOMS: atom_id res chain seq x y z
N MET A 1 -0.72 -12.25 -18.71
CA MET A 1 0.16 -12.86 -17.70
C MET A 1 0.97 -11.68 -17.20
N ARG A 2 0.64 -11.08 -16.06
CA ARG A 2 1.50 -10.02 -15.50
C ARG A 2 2.85 -10.67 -15.23
N ASP A 3 3.93 -10.07 -15.71
CA ASP A 3 5.24 -10.63 -15.46
C ASP A 3 5.50 -10.58 -13.95
N TYR A 4 5.89 -11.71 -13.35
CA TYR A 4 6.20 -11.76 -11.92
C TYR A 4 7.26 -10.72 -11.52
N THR A 5 8.13 -10.36 -12.48
CA THR A 5 9.10 -9.26 -12.35
C THR A 5 8.43 -7.91 -12.15
N GLU A 6 7.35 -7.60 -12.89
CA GLU A 6 6.63 -6.33 -12.77
C GLU A 6 5.91 -6.24 -11.43
N ILE A 7 5.26 -7.33 -11.00
CA ILE A 7 4.59 -7.41 -9.68
C ILE A 7 5.60 -7.15 -8.57
N TRP A 8 6.76 -7.81 -8.62
CA TRP A 8 7.79 -7.66 -7.60
C TRP A 8 8.40 -6.25 -7.58
N GLN A 9 8.67 -5.66 -8.74
CA GLN A 9 9.15 -4.27 -8.85
C GLN A 9 8.15 -3.27 -8.31
N LEU A 10 6.86 -3.52 -8.55
CA LEU A 10 5.80 -2.66 -8.07
C LEU A 10 5.63 -2.76 -6.55
N GLN A 11 5.73 -3.96 -5.99
CA GLN A 11 5.76 -4.16 -4.54
C GLN A 11 6.93 -3.40 -3.89
N ASP A 12 8.14 -3.50 -4.47
CA ASP A 12 9.32 -2.77 -3.98
C ASP A 12 9.13 -1.25 -4.03
N THR A 13 8.50 -0.76 -5.09
CA THR A 13 8.16 0.67 -5.25
C THR A 13 7.13 1.12 -4.20
N ILE A 14 6.09 0.32 -3.95
CA ILE A 14 5.09 0.58 -2.91
C ILE A 14 5.76 0.64 -1.54
N ILE A 15 6.56 -0.36 -1.18
CA ILE A 15 7.29 -0.42 0.10
C ILE A 15 8.20 0.80 0.26
N THR A 16 8.91 1.19 -0.80
CA THR A 16 9.78 2.37 -0.79
C THR A 16 8.99 3.66 -0.54
N ALA A 17 7.84 3.84 -1.19
CA ALA A 17 6.98 5.01 -0.99
C ALA A 17 6.40 5.07 0.43
N VAL A 18 5.93 3.94 0.96
CA VAL A 18 5.42 3.83 2.35
C VAL A 18 6.51 4.19 3.35
N ASN A 19 7.71 3.63 3.19
CA ASN A 19 8.85 3.95 4.06
C ASN A 19 9.28 5.42 3.94
N ALA A 20 9.20 6.03 2.76
CA ALA A 20 9.50 7.44 2.56
C ALA A 20 8.50 8.37 3.28
N CYS A 21 7.25 7.92 3.46
CA CYS A 21 6.26 8.59 4.30
C CYS A 21 6.50 8.39 5.82
N GLY A 22 7.53 7.63 6.20
CA GLY A 22 7.82 7.29 7.59
C GLY A 22 6.97 6.16 8.15
N GLN A 23 6.23 5.45 7.30
CA GLN A 23 5.33 4.36 7.67
C GLN A 23 5.98 3.01 7.41
N VAL A 24 5.51 1.96 8.07
CA VAL A 24 6.04 0.60 7.90
C VAL A 24 4.94 -0.34 7.38
N VAL A 25 5.30 -1.09 6.33
CA VAL A 25 4.44 -2.13 5.76
C VAL A 25 4.41 -3.34 6.68
N TRP A 26 3.20 -3.73 7.09
CA TRP A 26 2.97 -5.00 7.79
C TRP A 26 2.81 -6.15 6.82
N ASP A 27 1.92 -5.99 5.84
CA ASP A 27 1.61 -6.99 4.83
C ASP A 27 1.38 -6.33 3.47
N LEU A 28 1.94 -6.94 2.41
CA LEU A 28 1.74 -6.49 1.03
C LEU A 28 1.64 -7.70 0.12
N HIS A 29 0.47 -7.93 -0.46
CA HIS A 29 0.25 -9.03 -1.39
C HIS A 29 -0.62 -8.61 -2.58
N GLU A 30 -0.42 -9.28 -3.72
CA GLU A 30 -1.26 -9.09 -4.90
C GLU A 30 -2.65 -9.70 -4.66
N THR A 31 -3.67 -8.98 -5.07
CA THR A 31 -5.06 -9.44 -5.12
C THR A 31 -5.54 -9.43 -6.58
N SER A 32 -6.70 -10.03 -6.84
CA SER A 32 -7.27 -10.11 -8.19
C SER A 32 -7.40 -8.76 -8.90
N ASP A 33 -7.58 -7.69 -8.13
CA ASP A 33 -7.88 -6.35 -8.63
C ASP A 33 -6.73 -5.35 -8.37
N GLY A 34 -5.61 -5.78 -7.78
CA GLY A 34 -4.68 -4.81 -7.23
C GLY A 34 -3.65 -5.37 -6.26
N PHE A 35 -3.27 -4.55 -5.29
CA PHE A 35 -2.50 -4.94 -4.12
C PHE A 35 -3.25 -4.59 -2.84
N HIS A 36 -3.15 -5.49 -1.87
CA HIS A 36 -3.56 -5.23 -0.50
C HIS A 36 -2.34 -4.79 0.28
N LEU A 37 -2.41 -3.62 0.92
CA LEU A 37 -1.38 -3.05 1.74
C LEU A 37 -1.92 -2.85 3.16
N GLU A 38 -1.40 -3.58 4.13
CA GLU A 38 -1.64 -3.34 5.56
C GLU A 38 -0.41 -2.70 6.18
N LEU A 39 -0.61 -1.65 6.97
CA LEU A 39 0.43 -0.98 7.73
C LEU A 39 0.53 -1.52 9.15
N THR A 40 1.66 -1.27 9.81
CA THR A 40 1.84 -1.59 11.23
C THR A 40 1.21 -0.56 12.16
N GLU A 41 0.78 0.58 11.61
CA GLU A 41 0.30 1.74 12.36
C GLU A 41 -1.08 2.16 11.86
N HIS A 42 -1.86 2.74 12.77
CA HIS A 42 -3.17 3.32 12.48
C HIS A 42 -2.96 4.77 12.05
N LEU A 43 -3.26 5.07 10.78
CA LEU A 43 -3.08 6.38 10.18
C LEU A 43 -4.33 7.25 10.33
N ASP A 44 -4.11 8.53 10.58
CA ASP A 44 -5.16 9.54 10.48
C ASP A 44 -5.48 9.88 9.01
N GLU A 45 -6.64 10.48 8.75
CA GLU A 45 -7.09 10.85 7.39
C GLU A 45 -6.06 11.70 6.62
N THR A 46 -5.30 12.56 7.32
CA THR A 46 -4.24 13.37 6.71
C THR A 46 -3.05 12.52 6.26
N GLU A 47 -2.66 11.53 7.06
CA GLU A 47 -1.56 10.62 6.75
C GLU A 47 -1.95 9.66 5.63
N ILE A 48 -3.18 9.13 5.66
CA ILE A 48 -3.75 8.32 4.58
C ILE A 48 -3.71 9.11 3.27
N SER A 49 -4.23 10.34 3.26
CA SER A 49 -4.25 11.19 2.07
C SER A 49 -2.83 11.48 1.53
N ASN A 50 -1.89 11.79 2.43
CA ASN A 50 -0.50 11.99 2.07
C ASN A 50 0.11 10.71 1.47
N LEU A 51 -0.11 9.56 2.09
CA LEU A 51 0.39 8.27 1.62
C LEU A 51 -0.18 7.94 0.23
N CYS A 52 -1.50 8.06 0.05
CA CYS A 52 -2.17 7.87 -1.24
C CYS A 52 -1.56 8.74 -2.36
N CYS A 53 -1.09 9.95 -2.04
CA CYS A 53 -0.45 10.84 -3.02
C CYS A 53 0.99 10.43 -3.38
N GLN A 54 1.69 9.71 -2.51
CA GLN A 54 3.06 9.23 -2.77
C GLN A 54 3.10 7.86 -3.44
N LEU A 55 2.02 7.08 -3.32
CA LEU A 55 1.95 5.74 -3.90
C LEU A 55 1.95 5.80 -5.44
N PRO A 56 2.61 4.81 -6.10
CA PRO A 56 2.69 4.76 -7.56
C PRO A 56 1.35 4.42 -8.23
N LEU A 57 0.37 3.96 -7.45
CA LEU A 57 -0.96 3.55 -7.88
C LEU A 57 -2.04 4.27 -7.08
N SER A 58 -3.23 4.38 -7.67
CA SER A 58 -4.41 4.85 -6.95
C SER A 58 -4.70 3.94 -5.78
N ALA A 59 -4.58 4.48 -4.58
CA ALA A 59 -4.85 3.79 -3.33
C ALA A 59 -6.16 4.26 -2.72
N ASP A 60 -7.04 3.31 -2.44
CA ASP A 60 -8.28 3.51 -1.70
C ASP A 60 -8.10 2.97 -0.27
N TYR A 61 -8.49 3.76 0.71
CA TYR A 61 -8.48 3.33 2.11
C TYR A 61 -9.66 2.40 2.37
N GLU A 62 -9.39 1.16 2.78
CA GLU A 62 -10.42 0.15 3.06
C GLU A 62 -10.80 0.09 4.56
N GLY A 63 -10.07 0.79 5.42
CA GLY A 63 -10.33 0.85 6.86
C GLY A 63 -9.14 0.37 7.69
N GLU A 64 -9.44 -0.17 8.86
CA GLU A 64 -8.44 -0.68 9.80
C GLU A 64 -8.39 -2.20 9.76
N GLY A 65 -7.19 -2.73 9.54
CA GLY A 65 -6.88 -4.14 9.56
C GLY A 65 -6.64 -4.66 10.98
N LYS A 66 -5.87 -5.74 11.07
CA LYS A 66 -5.57 -6.37 12.35
C LYS A 66 -4.47 -5.62 13.10
N ASN A 67 -3.55 -5.00 12.36
CA ASN A 67 -2.36 -4.35 12.91
C ASN A 67 -2.36 -2.84 12.69
N GLY A 68 -2.99 -2.36 11.61
CA GLY A 68 -3.01 -0.95 11.28
C GLY A 68 -3.90 -0.66 10.08
N SER A 69 -3.70 0.51 9.48
CA SER A 69 -4.50 0.96 8.35
C SER A 69 -4.30 0.09 7.12
N VAL A 70 -5.40 -0.19 6.42
CA VAL A 70 -5.44 -1.00 5.21
C VAL A 70 -5.79 -0.12 4.02
N LEU A 71 -4.97 -0.23 2.99
CA LEU A 71 -5.18 0.40 1.70
C LEU A 71 -5.18 -0.64 0.60
N ARG A 72 -6.02 -0.41 -0.40
CA ARG A 72 -6.08 -1.18 -1.62
C ARG A 72 -5.55 -0.35 -2.76
N LEU A 73 -4.52 -0.85 -3.43
CA LEU A 73 -3.95 -0.19 -4.61
C LEU A 73 -4.51 -0.85 -5.86
N ASN A 74 -5.16 -0.08 -6.71
CA ASN A 74 -5.76 -0.60 -7.95
C ASN A 74 -4.75 -0.62 -9.09
N ILE A 75 -4.74 -1.69 -9.89
CA ILE A 75 -3.90 -1.89 -11.09
C ILE A 75 -4.75 -1.88 -12.35
#